data_AF-A0A813GRL1-F1
#
_entry.id   AF-A0A813GRL1-F1
#
_cell.length_a   1.000
_cell.length_b   1.000
_cell.length_c   1.000
_cell.angle_alpha   90.00
_cell.angle_beta   90.00
_cell.angle_gamma   90.00
#
_symmetry.space_group_name_H-M   'P 1'
#
loop_
_entity.id
_entity.type
_entity.pdbx_description
1 polymer ?
#
loop_
_entity_poly.entity_id
_entity_poly.type
_entity_poly.pdbx_seq_one_letter_code
_entity_poly.pdbx_strand_id
1 'polypeptide(L)'
;MGVSKAGKKTTPTARSKGGSSSSKTLPTTISLPATQLEAEHLEEICGGQLRKSKSALTESQHVDKAMKANFKGFQPFNIHEKVVEGKTCLERVTDARTSKLTMGGPFYTQLRDMYADDALPFKAIRIDNEAEQLMPALTNALLPVYTSRSYDALQEFLHEGDIVPNQRCYAMLLKVLAKVPPIHPRKNLDIHIDCMSYVSRHGLHTKYPPASECMKPIWDRVLQRVASKYHNTMLSVPLFWEGYSHVGVLLIPKADMGICCQLKAGESWASIETHLYKVVQSCETGRTLFLNQVTRLHRSKATGAITLVIEKLASRDVTVGTLSACRTEFVDALRSMGIDPHKIVTAYKHKTIRYRDMELEFTLNSAMDEFRTELAGFTQSLAVDSQVLSPVGPEDELICVRPAPTITIEAACIDESKRARNTANNLLRGVEHSSGPAILQVFMEHATIFRGLDNMWKIMPILFQSCIGDEGDTRLKSMVRAALPTAEQPITVAESLQKLEAISKGKLVQFCGARHLCVRQ
;
A
#
# COMPACT_ATOMS: atom_id res chain seq x y z
N MET A 1 -63.69 12.62 -4.01
CA MET A 1 -63.10 13.07 -2.72
C MET A 1 -61.63 12.68 -2.76
N GLY A 2 -60.60 13.52 -2.87
CA GLY A 2 -60.45 14.95 -2.65
C GLY A 2 -59.30 15.17 -1.65
N VAL A 3 -58.02 15.02 -2.05
CA VAL A 3 -56.82 15.49 -1.31
C VAL A 3 -55.69 15.70 -2.33
N SER A 4 -55.44 16.91 -2.82
CA SER A 4 -54.66 18.03 -2.25
C SER A 4 -53.14 17.92 -2.46
N LYS A 5 -52.62 18.91 -3.21
CA LYS A 5 -51.21 19.13 -3.59
C LYS A 5 -50.47 19.88 -2.47
N ALA A 6 -49.22 19.52 -2.24
CA ALA A 6 -48.18 20.36 -1.63
C ALA A 6 -46.84 19.97 -2.28
N GLY A 7 -45.88 20.83 -2.61
CA GLY A 7 -45.65 22.21 -2.24
C GLY A 7 -44.12 22.39 -2.16
N LYS A 8 -43.52 22.90 -3.24
CA LYS A 8 -42.08 23.18 -3.41
C LYS A 8 -41.63 24.22 -2.38
N LYS A 9 -40.51 23.99 -1.68
CA LYS A 9 -39.79 25.02 -0.91
C LYS A 9 -38.35 25.15 -1.40
N THR A 10 -38.04 26.31 -1.95
CA THR A 10 -36.73 26.86 -2.27
C THR A 10 -36.14 27.55 -1.05
N THR A 11 -34.85 27.33 -0.78
CA THR A 11 -34.04 28.07 0.21
C THR A 11 -33.06 28.99 -0.54
N PRO A 12 -32.92 30.28 -0.18
CA PRO A 12 -31.85 31.12 -0.67
C PRO A 12 -30.73 31.27 0.38
N THR A 13 -29.49 31.11 -0.07
CA THR A 13 -28.27 31.33 0.72
C THR A 13 -27.88 32.81 0.64
N ALA A 14 -27.98 33.53 1.76
CA ALA A 14 -27.50 34.90 1.88
C ALA A 14 -26.02 34.94 2.28
N ARG A 15 -25.24 35.69 1.50
CA ARG A 15 -23.87 36.16 1.80
C ARG A 15 -23.92 37.16 2.95
N SER A 16 -23.10 36.99 3.97
CA SER A 16 -22.66 38.09 4.82
C SER A 16 -21.13 38.16 4.84
N LYS A 17 -20.63 39.38 4.62
CA LYS A 17 -19.24 39.81 4.81
C LYS A 17 -19.12 40.28 6.27
N GLY A 18 -18.07 39.85 6.95
CA GLY A 18 -17.66 40.41 8.24
C GLY A 18 -16.17 40.18 8.41
N GLY A 19 -15.39 41.26 8.35
CA GLY A 19 -13.97 41.24 8.67
C GLY A 19 -13.74 41.45 10.15
N SER A 20 -12.63 40.94 10.67
CA SER A 20 -11.92 41.56 11.79
C SER A 20 -10.45 41.15 11.77
N SER A 21 -9.61 42.16 11.61
CA SER A 21 -8.16 42.13 11.82
C SER A 21 -7.83 41.88 13.28
N SER A 22 -6.99 40.88 13.57
CA SER A 22 -6.27 40.77 14.84
C SER A 22 -4.79 40.49 14.55
N SER A 23 -3.98 41.51 14.80
CA SER A 23 -2.52 41.45 14.87
C SER A 23 -2.08 40.51 15.99
N LYS A 24 -1.26 39.51 15.67
CA LYS A 24 -0.53 38.72 16.65
C LYS A 24 0.95 39.05 16.55
N THR A 25 1.44 39.67 17.61
CA THR A 25 2.84 39.85 17.99
C THR A 25 3.50 38.49 18.26
N LEU A 26 4.66 38.26 17.65
CA LEU A 26 5.56 37.14 17.95
C LEU A 26 6.65 37.60 18.91
N PRO A 27 7.06 36.79 19.91
CA PRO A 27 8.10 37.17 20.85
C PRO A 27 9.50 36.83 20.34
N THR A 28 10.34 37.86 20.37
CA THR A 28 11.76 37.93 20.77
C THR A 28 12.52 36.61 20.92
N THR A 29 13.41 36.35 19.96
CA THR A 29 14.47 35.34 20.07
C THR A 29 15.62 35.88 20.92
N ILE A 30 16.00 35.11 21.93
CA ILE A 30 17.15 35.32 22.81
C ILE A 30 18.44 35.01 22.05
N SER A 31 19.37 35.96 22.08
CA SER A 31 20.74 35.85 21.58
C SER A 31 21.68 35.43 22.71
N LEU A 32 22.48 34.39 22.48
CA LEU A 32 23.71 34.11 23.23
C LEU A 32 24.86 33.93 22.22
N PRO A 33 26.09 34.33 22.59
CA PRO A 33 27.19 34.53 21.65
C PRO A 33 27.91 33.21 21.36
N ALA A 34 28.08 32.88 20.08
CA ALA A 34 29.02 31.84 19.65
C ALA A 34 30.38 32.49 19.38
N THR A 35 31.39 31.97 20.06
CA THR A 35 32.81 32.31 19.96
C THR A 35 33.40 32.00 18.58
N GLN A 36 34.31 32.89 18.20
CA GLN A 36 35.29 32.83 17.13
C GLN A 36 35.84 31.41 16.84
N LEU A 37 35.79 30.98 15.58
CA LEU A 37 36.97 30.52 14.83
C LEU A 37 36.61 30.24 13.36
N GLU A 38 37.56 30.59 12.50
CA GLU A 38 37.69 30.25 11.08
C GLU A 38 36.97 31.15 10.07
N ALA A 39 37.66 32.26 9.81
CA ALA A 39 37.72 32.91 8.52
C ALA A 39 38.29 31.96 7.46
N GLU A 40 37.62 31.84 6.31
CA GLU A 40 38.17 32.17 4.99
C GLU A 40 37.10 31.95 3.90
N HIS A 41 37.06 32.88 2.95
CA HIS A 41 36.33 32.84 1.67
C HIS A 41 34.83 33.22 1.64
N LEU A 42 34.57 34.52 1.75
CA LEU A 42 33.40 35.20 1.17
C LEU A 42 33.88 36.39 0.34
N GLU A 43 34.08 36.19 -0.97
CA GLU A 43 33.83 37.24 -1.94
C GLU A 43 32.48 36.97 -2.63
N GLU A 44 31.57 37.88 -2.32
CA GLU A 44 30.68 38.54 -3.27
C GLU A 44 29.46 37.77 -3.82
N ILE A 45 28.40 37.83 -3.02
CA ILE A 45 27.02 37.91 -3.52
C ILE A 45 26.75 39.37 -3.92
N CYS A 46 26.85 39.66 -5.20
CA CYS A 46 26.12 40.75 -5.85
C CYS A 46 25.41 40.18 -7.08
N GLY A 47 24.09 40.02 -6.96
CA GLY A 47 23.22 39.46 -7.97
C GLY A 47 23.18 40.31 -9.23
N GLY A 48 23.97 39.91 -10.22
CA GLY A 48 23.75 40.26 -11.63
C GLY A 48 23.05 39.11 -12.33
N GLN A 49 21.84 39.35 -12.86
CA GLN A 49 21.24 38.47 -13.88
C GLN A 49 22.11 38.48 -15.14
N LEU A 50 23.15 37.64 -15.15
CA LEU A 50 23.84 37.24 -16.38
C LEU A 50 22.84 36.46 -17.22
N ARG A 51 22.25 37.15 -18.21
CA ARG A 51 21.63 36.51 -19.37
C ARG A 51 22.67 35.57 -19.97
N LYS A 52 22.57 34.28 -19.63
CA LYS A 52 23.33 33.22 -20.32
C LYS A 52 23.04 33.37 -21.80
N SER A 53 24.03 33.86 -22.54
CA SER A 53 24.07 33.81 -23.99
C SER A 53 23.75 32.37 -24.39
N LYS A 54 22.68 32.18 -25.17
CA LYS A 54 22.32 30.87 -25.74
C LYS A 54 23.52 30.40 -26.56
N SER A 55 24.39 29.56 -25.98
CA SER A 55 25.41 28.88 -26.76
C SER A 55 24.69 28.08 -27.84
N ALA A 56 25.10 28.24 -29.10
CA ALA A 56 24.56 27.46 -30.19
C ALA A 56 24.72 25.96 -29.84
N LEU A 57 23.61 25.23 -29.78
CA LEU A 57 23.65 23.79 -29.53
C LEU A 57 24.40 23.13 -30.70
N THR A 58 25.26 22.16 -30.41
CA THR A 58 25.89 21.36 -31.47
C THR A 58 24.84 20.50 -32.18
N GLU A 59 25.12 20.05 -33.40
CA GLU A 59 24.19 19.19 -34.15
C GLU A 59 23.81 17.92 -33.38
N SER A 60 24.76 17.31 -32.69
CA SER A 60 24.52 16.16 -31.80
C SER A 60 23.54 16.49 -30.67
N GLN A 61 23.68 17.66 -30.04
CA GLN A 61 22.76 18.09 -28.98
C GLN A 61 21.34 18.36 -29.51
N HIS A 62 21.23 18.81 -30.76
CA HIS A 62 19.94 18.97 -31.43
C HIS A 62 19.27 17.62 -31.72
N VAL A 63 20.02 16.63 -32.20
CA VAL A 63 19.53 15.27 -32.42
C VAL A 63 19.08 14.64 -31.10
N ASP A 64 19.90 14.70 -30.05
CA ASP A 64 19.54 14.18 -28.73
C ASP A 64 18.27 14.81 -28.17
N LYS A 65 18.13 16.13 -28.33
CA LYS A 65 16.93 16.85 -27.91
C LYS A 65 15.70 16.38 -28.70
N ALA A 66 15.84 16.18 -30.01
CA ALA A 66 14.76 15.67 -30.86
C ALA A 66 14.38 14.22 -30.48
N MET A 67 15.36 13.37 -30.19
CA MET A 67 15.13 11.98 -29.76
C MET A 67 14.39 11.93 -28.42
N LYS A 68 14.85 12.67 -27.42
CA LYS A 68 14.19 12.76 -26.10
C LYS A 68 12.77 13.29 -26.18
N ALA A 69 12.52 14.26 -27.06
CA ALA A 69 11.20 14.87 -27.21
C ALA A 69 10.19 13.95 -27.92
N ASN A 70 10.61 13.22 -28.95
CA ASN A 70 9.69 12.49 -29.84
C ASN A 70 9.59 10.99 -29.54
N PHE A 71 10.59 10.39 -28.91
CA PHE A 71 10.67 8.95 -28.64
C PHE A 71 10.59 8.62 -27.15
N LYS A 72 9.86 9.43 -26.36
CA LYS A 72 9.65 9.17 -24.94
C LYS A 72 8.95 7.81 -24.75
N GLY A 73 9.62 6.90 -24.04
CA GLY A 73 9.13 5.54 -23.77
C GLY A 73 9.53 4.48 -24.80
N PHE A 74 10.31 4.83 -25.83
CA PHE A 74 10.96 3.83 -26.67
C PHE A 74 12.12 3.18 -25.92
N GLN A 75 12.29 1.87 -26.14
CA GLN A 75 13.43 1.14 -25.60
C GLN A 75 14.74 1.59 -26.28
N PRO A 76 15.87 1.69 -25.55
CA PRO A 76 17.16 2.07 -26.14
C PRO A 76 17.54 1.22 -27.35
N PHE A 77 17.27 -0.09 -27.29
CA PHE A 77 17.48 -1.02 -28.41
C PHE A 77 16.81 -0.54 -29.71
N ASN A 78 15.55 -0.10 -29.65
CA ASN A 78 14.81 0.36 -30.83
C ASN A 78 15.39 1.65 -31.44
N ILE A 79 16.11 2.44 -30.63
CA ILE A 79 16.71 3.70 -31.06
C ILE A 79 18.10 3.48 -31.64
N HIS A 80 18.92 2.67 -30.96
CA HIS A 80 20.37 2.57 -31.21
C HIS A 80 20.80 1.30 -31.94
N GLU A 81 20.00 0.23 -31.90
CA GLU A 81 20.44 -1.10 -32.36
C GLU A 81 19.52 -1.69 -33.43
N LYS A 82 18.20 -1.44 -33.37
CA LYS A 82 17.26 -1.92 -34.39
C LYS A 82 17.57 -1.26 -35.73
N VAL A 83 17.97 -2.07 -36.72
CA VAL A 83 18.27 -1.64 -38.09
C VAL A 83 17.06 -1.91 -38.99
N VAL A 84 16.58 -0.88 -39.68
CA VAL A 84 15.50 -0.97 -40.69
C VAL A 84 16.04 -0.36 -41.98
N GLU A 85 16.06 -1.14 -43.06
CA GLU A 85 16.67 -0.80 -44.36
C GLU A 85 18.11 -0.26 -44.21
N GLY A 86 18.93 -0.94 -43.39
CA GLY A 86 20.35 -0.63 -43.23
C GLY A 86 20.68 0.56 -42.33
N LYS A 87 19.70 1.20 -41.69
CA LYS A 87 19.93 2.31 -40.73
C LYS A 87 19.19 2.12 -39.42
N THR A 88 19.76 2.61 -38.34
CA THR A 88 19.12 2.77 -37.02
C THR A 88 18.21 4.00 -36.99
N CYS A 89 17.33 4.08 -35.99
CA CYS A 89 16.46 5.25 -35.83
C CYS A 89 17.28 6.53 -35.60
N LEU A 90 18.36 6.44 -34.81
CA LEU A 90 19.26 7.56 -34.55
C LEU A 90 19.96 8.03 -35.82
N GLU A 91 20.49 7.10 -36.63
CA GLU A 91 21.13 7.42 -37.91
C GLU A 91 20.16 8.12 -38.87
N ARG A 92 18.91 7.65 -38.98
CA ARG A 92 17.91 8.32 -39.85
C ARG A 92 17.57 9.74 -39.39
N VAL A 93 17.51 9.99 -38.08
CA VAL A 93 17.27 11.35 -37.56
C VAL A 93 18.49 12.24 -37.80
N THR A 94 19.70 11.71 -37.62
CA THR A 94 20.95 12.42 -37.93
C THR A 94 21.04 12.76 -39.42
N ASP A 95 20.78 11.79 -40.30
CA ASP A 95 20.80 11.97 -41.76
C ASP A 95 19.76 12.97 -42.25
N ALA A 96 18.54 12.91 -41.69
CA ALA A 96 17.51 13.88 -42.02
C ALA A 96 17.90 15.30 -41.58
N ARG A 97 18.60 15.43 -40.45
CA ARG A 97 19.08 16.72 -39.97
C ARG A 97 20.20 17.27 -40.84
N THR A 98 21.22 16.48 -41.15
CA THR A 98 22.37 16.90 -41.99
C THR A 98 21.93 17.23 -43.41
N SER A 99 20.95 16.48 -43.95
CA SER A 99 20.35 16.74 -45.26
C SER A 99 19.35 17.91 -45.26
N LYS A 100 19.14 18.57 -44.10
CA LYS A 100 18.18 19.69 -43.92
C LYS A 100 16.73 19.33 -44.30
N LEU A 101 16.34 18.06 -44.14
CA LEU A 101 14.95 17.62 -44.33
C LEU A 101 14.03 18.20 -43.25
N THR A 102 12.78 18.49 -43.62
CA THR A 102 11.77 19.00 -42.67
C THR A 102 11.32 17.89 -41.72
N MET A 103 11.88 17.85 -40.52
CA MET A 103 11.53 16.88 -39.47
C MET A 103 10.32 17.34 -38.64
N GLY A 104 9.13 17.25 -39.25
CA GLY A 104 7.86 17.53 -38.58
C GLY A 104 7.26 16.34 -37.82
N GLY A 105 6.08 16.53 -37.23
CA GLY A 105 5.32 15.45 -36.58
C GLY A 105 5.08 14.20 -37.45
N PRO A 106 4.78 14.34 -38.77
CA PRO A 106 4.64 13.18 -39.67
C PRO A 106 5.92 12.35 -39.78
N PHE A 107 7.08 13.00 -39.89
CA PHE A 107 8.39 12.34 -39.98
C PHE A 107 8.66 11.46 -38.74
N TYR A 108 8.51 12.01 -37.54
CA TYR A 108 8.70 11.23 -36.31
C TYR A 108 7.63 10.16 -36.09
N THR A 109 6.42 10.34 -36.62
CA THR A 109 5.38 9.32 -36.55
C THR A 109 5.71 8.13 -37.45
N GLN A 110 6.19 8.39 -38.66
CA GLN A 110 6.66 7.34 -39.55
C GLN A 110 7.85 6.58 -38.96
N LEU A 111 8.84 7.29 -38.40
CA LEU A 111 9.98 6.64 -37.74
C LEU A 111 9.53 5.79 -36.54
N ARG A 112 8.61 6.30 -35.71
CA ARG A 112 8.06 5.51 -34.60
C ARG A 112 7.35 4.25 -35.08
N ASP A 113 6.60 4.33 -36.17
CA ASP A 113 5.92 3.16 -36.74
C ASP A 113 6.92 2.16 -37.34
N MET A 114 7.99 2.62 -38.01
CA MET A 114 9.02 1.73 -38.57
C MET A 114 9.81 1.02 -37.46
N TYR A 115 10.34 1.77 -36.50
CA TYR A 115 11.21 1.26 -35.43
C TYR A 115 10.46 0.77 -34.20
N ALA A 116 9.13 0.84 -34.20
CA ALA A 116 8.29 0.23 -33.17
C ALA A 116 8.62 -1.25 -32.99
N ASP A 117 8.49 -1.71 -31.75
CA ASP A 117 8.55 -3.14 -31.42
C ASP A 117 7.45 -3.88 -32.19
N ASP A 118 7.79 -5.03 -32.76
CA ASP A 118 6.84 -5.86 -33.50
C ASP A 118 5.82 -6.53 -32.55
N ALA A 119 6.11 -6.52 -31.24
CA ALA A 119 5.17 -6.86 -30.18
C ALA A 119 4.12 -5.75 -29.91
N LEU A 120 4.21 -4.56 -30.52
CA LEU A 120 3.16 -3.55 -30.34
C LEU A 120 1.83 -4.04 -30.93
N PRO A 121 0.69 -3.83 -30.23
CA PRO A 121 -0.60 -4.38 -30.65
C PRO A 121 -0.97 -4.09 -32.11
N PHE A 122 -0.76 -2.87 -32.61
CA PHE A 122 -1.12 -2.52 -33.99
C PHE A 122 -0.29 -3.26 -35.06
N LYS A 123 0.93 -3.71 -34.73
CA LYS A 123 1.77 -4.54 -35.61
C LYS A 123 1.46 -6.03 -35.42
N ALA A 124 1.23 -6.45 -34.18
CA ALA A 124 0.95 -7.84 -33.82
C ALA A 124 -0.39 -8.34 -34.38
N ILE A 125 -1.39 -7.46 -34.53
CA ILE A 125 -2.67 -7.80 -35.15
C ILE A 125 -2.44 -8.17 -36.63
N ARG A 126 -2.80 -9.40 -37.00
CA ARG A 126 -2.69 -9.91 -38.37
C ARG A 126 -4.03 -9.87 -39.09
N ILE A 127 -3.98 -9.65 -40.40
CA ILE A 127 -5.11 -9.85 -41.31
C ILE A 127 -4.87 -11.22 -41.93
N ASP A 128 -5.67 -12.21 -41.55
CA ASP A 128 -5.45 -13.58 -41.97
C ASP A 128 -6.00 -13.83 -43.37
N ASN A 129 -7.01 -13.05 -43.79
CA ASN A 129 -7.63 -13.15 -45.09
C ASN A 129 -7.72 -11.78 -45.78
N GLU A 130 -6.71 -11.44 -46.57
CA GLU A 130 -6.67 -10.18 -47.33
C GLU A 130 -7.67 -10.14 -48.51
N ALA A 131 -8.29 -11.27 -48.87
CA ALA A 131 -9.29 -11.32 -49.93
C ALA A 131 -10.68 -10.85 -49.46
N GLU A 132 -10.91 -10.78 -48.14
CA GLU A 132 -12.17 -10.26 -47.60
C GLU A 132 -12.39 -8.80 -48.02
N GLN A 133 -13.61 -8.49 -48.47
CA GLN A 133 -13.96 -7.13 -48.87
C GLN A 133 -14.03 -6.21 -47.66
N LEU A 134 -13.50 -5.00 -47.82
CA LEU A 134 -13.67 -3.96 -46.80
C LEU A 134 -15.10 -3.45 -46.80
N MET A 135 -15.68 -3.38 -45.62
CA MET A 135 -17.00 -2.80 -45.42
C MET A 135 -16.93 -1.28 -45.60
N PRO A 136 -17.69 -0.70 -46.56
CA PRO A 136 -17.66 0.74 -46.81
C PRO A 136 -18.04 1.56 -45.56
N ALA A 137 -19.06 1.11 -44.81
CA ALA A 137 -19.52 1.79 -43.60
C ALA A 137 -18.42 1.94 -42.54
N LEU A 138 -17.71 0.84 -42.21
CA LEU A 138 -16.60 0.90 -41.27
C LEU A 138 -15.43 1.74 -41.81
N THR A 139 -15.14 1.61 -43.11
CA THR A 139 -14.03 2.37 -43.73
C THR A 139 -14.29 3.88 -43.66
N ASN A 140 -15.52 4.30 -43.94
CA ASN A 140 -15.97 5.69 -43.80
C ASN A 140 -15.92 6.16 -42.33
N ALA A 141 -16.27 5.30 -41.38
CA ALA A 141 -16.20 5.60 -39.95
C ALA A 141 -14.76 5.74 -39.42
N LEU A 142 -13.81 4.96 -39.97
CA LEU A 142 -12.39 5.01 -39.59
C LEU A 142 -11.63 6.17 -40.21
N LEU A 143 -12.06 6.68 -41.36
CA LEU A 143 -11.35 7.74 -42.09
C LEU A 143 -11.14 9.04 -41.25
N PRO A 144 -12.16 9.59 -40.55
CA PRO A 144 -11.98 10.75 -39.67
C PRO A 144 -10.99 10.54 -38.52
N VAL A 145 -10.85 9.30 -38.05
CA VAL A 145 -9.90 8.96 -36.97
C VAL A 145 -8.47 9.22 -37.42
N TYR A 146 -8.15 8.90 -38.68
CA TYR A 146 -6.85 9.13 -39.28
C TYR A 146 -6.61 10.60 -39.66
N THR A 147 -7.60 11.26 -40.25
CA THR A 147 -7.42 12.57 -40.87
C THR A 147 -7.58 13.74 -39.89
N SER A 148 -8.57 13.65 -38.99
CA SER A 148 -8.93 14.76 -38.09
C SER A 148 -8.88 14.39 -36.61
N ARG A 149 -8.58 13.12 -36.28
CA ARG A 149 -8.69 12.56 -34.92
C ARG A 149 -10.08 12.77 -34.31
N SER A 150 -11.11 12.83 -35.16
CA SER A 150 -12.50 12.78 -34.70
C SER A 150 -12.93 11.32 -34.56
N TYR A 151 -13.72 11.04 -33.52
CA TYR A 151 -14.26 9.71 -33.24
C TYR A 151 -15.76 9.63 -33.49
N ASP A 152 -16.43 10.72 -33.83
CA ASP A 152 -17.90 10.80 -33.80
C ASP A 152 -18.54 9.74 -34.74
N ALA A 153 -18.06 9.66 -35.99
CA ALA A 153 -18.53 8.67 -36.96
C ALA A 153 -18.20 7.22 -36.55
N LEU A 154 -17.09 7.01 -35.84
CA LEU A 154 -16.74 5.70 -35.31
C LEU A 154 -17.63 5.33 -34.10
N GLN A 155 -17.94 6.27 -33.21
CA GLN A 155 -18.85 6.04 -32.09
C GLN A 155 -20.25 5.69 -32.59
N GLU A 156 -20.77 6.43 -33.57
CA GLU A 156 -22.05 6.14 -34.22
C GLU A 156 -22.06 4.72 -34.81
N PHE A 157 -21.04 4.36 -35.59
CA PHE A 157 -20.89 3.00 -36.12
C PHE A 157 -20.85 1.94 -35.01
N LEU A 158 -20.10 2.19 -33.93
CA LEU A 158 -19.96 1.26 -32.82
C LEU A 158 -21.25 1.13 -32.01
N HIS A 159 -22.07 2.17 -31.86
CA HIS A 159 -23.31 2.13 -31.10
C HIS A 159 -24.45 1.51 -31.91
N GLU A 160 -24.67 1.99 -33.14
CA GLU A 160 -25.83 1.66 -33.98
C GLU A 160 -25.62 0.43 -34.86
N GLY A 161 -24.36 -0.01 -35.04
CA GLY A 161 -24.05 -1.12 -35.93
C GLY A 161 -24.47 -2.48 -35.38
N ASP A 162 -25.56 -3.03 -35.92
CA ASP A 162 -25.85 -4.48 -35.85
C ASP A 162 -24.99 -5.30 -36.83
N ILE A 163 -24.19 -4.62 -37.65
CA ILE A 163 -23.37 -5.25 -38.65
C ILE A 163 -22.15 -5.89 -37.99
N VAL A 164 -22.03 -7.21 -38.14
CA VAL A 164 -20.89 -8.00 -37.66
C VAL A 164 -19.75 -7.93 -38.68
N PRO A 165 -18.55 -7.44 -38.32
CA PRO A 165 -17.45 -7.30 -39.25
C PRO A 165 -16.83 -8.66 -39.59
N ASN A 166 -16.31 -8.77 -40.81
CA ASN A 166 -15.41 -9.86 -41.19
C ASN A 166 -14.04 -9.70 -40.51
N GLN A 167 -13.16 -10.69 -40.63
CA GLN A 167 -11.86 -10.72 -39.94
C GLN A 167 -11.02 -9.50 -40.32
N ARG A 168 -10.99 -9.15 -41.61
CA ARG A 168 -10.20 -8.03 -42.12
C ARG A 168 -10.66 -6.69 -41.56
N CYS A 169 -11.97 -6.43 -41.58
CA CYS A 169 -12.56 -5.21 -41.03
C CYS A 169 -12.32 -5.11 -39.53
N TYR A 170 -12.46 -6.23 -38.80
CA TYR A 170 -12.21 -6.26 -37.37
C TYR A 170 -10.74 -5.96 -37.03
N ALA A 171 -9.81 -6.61 -37.73
CA ALA A 171 -8.38 -6.37 -37.57
C ALA A 171 -8.01 -4.90 -37.86
N MET A 172 -8.61 -4.29 -38.90
CA MET A 172 -8.42 -2.87 -39.18
C MET A 172 -8.92 -1.97 -38.06
N LEU A 173 -10.14 -2.20 -37.54
CA LEU A 173 -10.69 -1.46 -36.41
C LEU A 173 -9.74 -1.50 -35.20
N LEU A 174 -9.27 -2.69 -34.83
CA LEU A 174 -8.35 -2.83 -33.69
C LEU A 174 -6.99 -2.18 -33.96
N LYS A 175 -6.46 -2.28 -35.19
CA LYS A 175 -5.21 -1.59 -35.56
C LYS A 175 -5.31 -0.08 -35.44
N VAL A 176 -6.45 0.52 -35.81
CA VAL A 176 -6.68 1.95 -35.65
C VAL A 176 -6.70 2.30 -34.16
N LEU A 177 -7.50 1.59 -33.37
CA LEU A 177 -7.64 1.86 -31.94
C LEU A 177 -6.37 1.59 -31.14
N ALA A 178 -5.56 0.62 -31.55
CA ALA A 178 -4.25 0.36 -30.96
C ALA A 178 -3.29 1.56 -31.07
N LYS A 179 -3.49 2.43 -32.08
CA LYS A 179 -2.74 3.69 -32.22
C LYS A 179 -3.33 4.84 -31.41
N VAL A 180 -4.56 4.70 -30.88
CA VAL A 180 -5.23 5.71 -30.06
C VAL A 180 -4.77 5.58 -28.59
N PRO A 181 -4.14 6.61 -27.98
CA PRO A 181 -3.68 6.55 -26.60
C PRO A 181 -4.84 6.29 -25.62
N PRO A 182 -4.78 5.26 -24.75
CA PRO A 182 -5.94 4.78 -23.98
C PRO A 182 -6.40 5.69 -22.83
N ILE A 183 -5.57 6.62 -22.35
CA ILE A 183 -5.80 7.30 -21.05
C ILE A 183 -6.21 8.77 -21.22
N HIS A 184 -5.68 9.46 -22.24
CA HIS A 184 -5.88 10.90 -22.41
C HIS A 184 -5.87 11.27 -23.89
N PRO A 185 -6.79 12.16 -24.34
CA PRO A 185 -7.89 12.81 -23.61
C PRO A 185 -9.07 11.86 -23.28
N ARG A 186 -10.07 12.35 -22.53
CA ARG A 186 -11.28 11.57 -22.15
C ARG A 186 -11.97 10.90 -23.35
N LYS A 187 -12.07 11.61 -24.49
CA LYS A 187 -12.64 11.06 -25.72
C LYS A 187 -11.97 9.76 -26.18
N ASN A 188 -10.66 9.61 -25.94
CA ASN A 188 -9.96 8.37 -26.27
C ASN A 188 -10.38 7.22 -25.35
N LEU A 189 -10.63 7.51 -24.07
CA LEU A 189 -11.12 6.50 -23.13
C LEU A 189 -12.51 6.02 -23.58
N ASP A 190 -13.39 6.96 -23.91
CA ASP A 190 -14.77 6.68 -24.31
C ASP A 190 -14.82 5.81 -25.59
N ILE A 191 -14.05 6.16 -26.63
CA ILE A 191 -14.00 5.34 -27.87
C ILE A 191 -13.46 3.92 -27.65
N HIS A 192 -12.52 3.73 -26.71
CA HIS A 192 -12.05 2.39 -26.36
C HIS A 192 -13.14 1.59 -25.64
N ILE A 193 -13.89 2.20 -24.72
CA ILE A 193 -15.03 1.55 -24.05
C ILE A 193 -16.13 1.20 -25.06
N ASP A 194 -16.45 2.10 -25.99
CA ASP A 194 -17.42 1.85 -27.05
C ASP A 194 -17.00 0.67 -27.93
N CYS A 195 -15.72 0.60 -28.30
CA CYS A 195 -15.18 -0.53 -29.04
C CYS A 195 -15.24 -1.83 -28.24
N MET A 196 -14.88 -1.82 -26.96
CA MET A 196 -14.98 -3.00 -26.10
C MET A 196 -16.43 -3.49 -26.02
N SER A 197 -17.39 -2.55 -25.91
CA SER A 197 -18.81 -2.86 -25.86
C SER A 197 -19.28 -3.51 -27.15
N TYR A 198 -18.88 -2.96 -28.31
CA TYR A 198 -19.13 -3.54 -29.63
C TYR A 198 -18.50 -4.94 -29.78
N VAL A 199 -17.25 -5.13 -29.37
CA VAL A 199 -16.53 -6.43 -29.40
C VAL A 199 -17.21 -7.48 -28.54
N SER A 200 -17.69 -7.09 -27.36
CA SER A 200 -18.38 -7.97 -26.43
C SER A 200 -19.76 -8.37 -26.96
N ARG A 201 -20.57 -7.38 -27.36
CA ARG A 201 -21.93 -7.56 -27.92
C ARG A 201 -21.95 -8.50 -29.12
N HIS A 202 -20.99 -8.37 -30.02
CA HIS A 202 -20.90 -9.18 -31.26
C HIS A 202 -20.05 -10.45 -31.11
N GLY A 203 -19.56 -10.77 -29.91
CA GLY A 203 -18.74 -11.97 -29.67
C GLY A 203 -17.44 -12.03 -30.48
N LEU A 204 -16.91 -10.87 -30.91
CA LEU A 204 -15.75 -10.80 -31.82
C LEU A 204 -14.47 -11.29 -31.17
N HIS A 205 -14.37 -11.17 -29.85
CA HIS A 205 -13.23 -11.69 -29.08
C HIS A 205 -13.15 -13.22 -29.07
N THR A 206 -14.29 -13.90 -29.16
CA THR A 206 -14.34 -15.36 -29.32
C THR A 206 -14.16 -15.76 -30.77
N LYS A 207 -14.72 -14.99 -31.70
CA LYS A 207 -14.64 -15.28 -33.15
C LYS A 207 -13.25 -15.05 -33.73
N TYR A 208 -12.53 -14.03 -33.27
CA TYR A 208 -11.19 -13.67 -33.73
C TYR A 208 -10.23 -13.44 -32.53
N PRO A 209 -9.91 -14.50 -31.75
CA PRO A 209 -9.12 -14.36 -30.52
C PRO A 209 -7.75 -13.72 -30.69
N PRO A 210 -6.91 -14.09 -31.69
CA PRO A 210 -5.56 -13.54 -31.82
C PRO A 210 -5.53 -12.01 -31.87
N ALA A 211 -6.46 -11.40 -32.59
CA ALA A 211 -6.54 -9.95 -32.70
C ALA A 211 -6.98 -9.29 -31.38
N SER A 212 -7.90 -9.92 -30.64
CA SER A 212 -8.37 -9.44 -29.33
C SER A 212 -7.31 -9.56 -28.25
N GLU A 213 -6.54 -10.65 -28.23
CA GLU A 213 -5.45 -10.85 -27.26
C GLU A 213 -4.43 -9.72 -27.33
N CYS A 214 -4.10 -9.24 -28.55
CA CYS A 214 -3.21 -8.09 -28.73
C CYS A 214 -3.76 -6.81 -28.07
N MET A 215 -5.07 -6.66 -27.96
CA MET A 215 -5.70 -5.45 -27.41
C MET A 215 -5.89 -5.50 -25.89
N LYS A 216 -5.83 -6.67 -25.26
CA LYS A 216 -6.06 -6.82 -23.81
C LYS A 216 -5.21 -5.86 -22.96
N PRO A 217 -3.90 -5.67 -23.18
CA PRO A 217 -3.10 -4.73 -22.39
C PRO A 217 -3.57 -3.26 -22.51
N ILE A 218 -4.11 -2.87 -23.67
CA ILE A 218 -4.65 -1.53 -23.90
C ILE A 218 -5.98 -1.38 -23.16
N TRP A 219 -6.88 -2.34 -23.35
CA TRP A 219 -8.19 -2.38 -22.68
C TRP A 219 -8.06 -2.44 -21.15
N ASP A 220 -7.05 -3.15 -20.63
CA ASP A 220 -6.80 -3.22 -19.20
C ASP A 220 -6.39 -1.86 -18.63
N ARG A 221 -5.57 -1.09 -19.35
CA ARG A 221 -5.24 0.31 -18.95
C ARG A 221 -6.45 1.23 -19.00
N VAL A 222 -7.35 1.04 -19.96
CA VAL A 222 -8.62 1.77 -20.07
C VAL A 222 -9.47 1.50 -18.84
N LEU A 223 -9.71 0.23 -18.51
CA LEU A 223 -10.52 -0.14 -17.34
C LEU A 223 -9.86 0.24 -16.02
N GLN A 224 -8.53 0.14 -15.86
CA GLN A 224 -7.83 0.66 -14.68
C GLN A 224 -8.08 2.15 -14.47
N ARG A 225 -8.08 2.95 -15.55
CA ARG A 225 -8.35 4.39 -15.47
C ARG A 225 -9.79 4.66 -15.04
N VAL A 226 -10.75 3.85 -15.50
CA VAL A 226 -12.14 3.90 -15.04
C VAL A 226 -12.24 3.50 -13.57
N ALA A 227 -11.70 2.34 -13.19
CA ALA A 227 -11.71 1.81 -11.84
C ALA A 227 -11.09 2.77 -10.81
N SER A 228 -9.98 3.42 -11.19
CA SER A 228 -9.31 4.42 -10.35
C SER A 228 -10.21 5.64 -10.06
N LYS A 229 -11.07 6.04 -11.00
CA LYS A 229 -12.06 7.11 -10.73
C LYS A 229 -13.07 6.66 -9.67
N TYR A 230 -13.58 5.43 -9.78
CA TYR A 230 -14.50 4.86 -8.79
C TYR A 230 -13.87 4.82 -7.40
N HIS A 231 -12.61 4.37 -7.32
CA HIS A 231 -11.86 4.34 -6.07
C HIS A 231 -11.70 5.74 -5.46
N ASN A 232 -11.32 6.74 -6.26
CA ASN A 232 -11.16 8.12 -5.81
C ASN A 232 -12.49 8.78 -5.36
N THR A 233 -13.62 8.33 -5.91
CA THR A 233 -14.96 8.78 -5.51
C THR A 233 -15.58 7.95 -4.39
N MET A 234 -14.82 7.03 -3.77
CA MET A 234 -15.30 6.08 -2.76
C MET A 234 -16.48 5.21 -3.22
N LEU A 235 -16.64 5.02 -4.54
CA LEU A 235 -17.64 4.10 -5.07
C LEU A 235 -17.14 2.66 -4.93
N SER A 236 -18.08 1.76 -4.64
CA SER A 236 -17.77 0.36 -4.38
C SER A 236 -17.43 -0.40 -5.67
N VAL A 237 -16.66 -1.49 -5.53
CA VAL A 237 -16.33 -2.40 -6.65
C VAL A 237 -17.59 -3.00 -7.31
N PRO A 238 -18.65 -3.38 -6.57
CA PRO A 238 -19.93 -3.78 -7.17
C PRO A 238 -20.51 -2.74 -8.14
N LEU A 239 -20.48 -1.44 -7.79
CA LEU A 239 -20.99 -0.38 -8.68
C LEU A 239 -20.15 -0.23 -9.96
N PHE A 240 -18.82 -0.38 -9.85
CA PHE A 240 -17.96 -0.46 -11.03
C PHE A 240 -18.37 -1.63 -11.92
N TRP A 241 -18.56 -2.81 -11.33
CA TRP A 241 -18.91 -4.01 -12.08
C TRP A 241 -20.30 -3.92 -12.70
N GLU A 242 -21.29 -3.33 -12.02
CA GLU A 242 -22.62 -3.10 -12.57
C GLU A 242 -22.55 -2.23 -13.84
N GLY A 243 -21.82 -1.11 -13.79
CA GLY A 243 -21.68 -0.20 -14.93
C GLY A 243 -20.83 -0.73 -16.08
N TYR A 244 -19.81 -1.55 -15.80
CA TYR A 244 -18.79 -1.95 -16.79
C TYR A 244 -18.67 -3.46 -17.01
N SER A 245 -19.53 -4.30 -16.44
CA SER A 245 -19.46 -5.76 -16.61
C SER A 245 -19.50 -6.17 -18.09
N HIS A 246 -20.33 -5.51 -18.91
CA HIS A 246 -20.46 -5.79 -20.34
C HIS A 246 -19.15 -5.66 -21.13
N VAL A 247 -18.21 -4.80 -20.70
CA VAL A 247 -16.86 -4.69 -21.29
C VAL A 247 -15.78 -5.38 -20.45
N GLY A 248 -15.97 -5.43 -19.13
CA GLY A 248 -15.04 -6.04 -18.18
C GLY A 248 -14.85 -7.53 -18.40
N VAL A 249 -15.87 -8.24 -18.92
CA VAL A 249 -15.80 -9.67 -19.27
C VAL A 249 -14.74 -10.01 -20.31
N LEU A 250 -14.24 -9.04 -21.08
CA LEU A 250 -13.13 -9.25 -22.02
C LEU A 250 -11.79 -9.52 -21.30
N LEU A 251 -11.68 -9.18 -20.01
CA LEU A 251 -10.46 -9.23 -19.22
C LEU A 251 -10.61 -9.96 -17.89
N ILE A 252 -11.81 -9.93 -17.30
CA ILE A 252 -12.09 -10.44 -15.96
C ILE A 252 -13.10 -11.58 -16.06
N PRO A 253 -12.84 -12.75 -15.45
CA PRO A 253 -13.79 -13.87 -15.41
C PRO A 253 -15.12 -13.47 -14.78
N LYS A 254 -16.21 -13.50 -15.57
CA LYS A 254 -17.54 -13.00 -15.16
C LYS A 254 -18.06 -13.68 -13.89
N ALA A 255 -17.92 -15.00 -13.82
CA ALA A 255 -18.45 -15.81 -12.72
C ALA A 255 -17.73 -15.48 -11.40
N ASP A 256 -16.40 -15.50 -11.41
CA ASP A 256 -15.59 -15.23 -10.22
C ASP A 256 -15.75 -13.78 -9.74
N MET A 257 -15.83 -12.82 -10.68
CA MET A 257 -16.11 -11.42 -10.36
C MET A 257 -17.50 -11.22 -9.74
N GLY A 258 -18.51 -11.94 -10.27
CA GLY A 258 -19.86 -11.93 -9.70
C GLY A 258 -19.86 -12.38 -8.24
N ILE A 259 -19.17 -13.49 -7.93
CA ILE A 259 -19.03 -14.01 -6.56
C ILE A 259 -18.32 -12.98 -5.66
N CYS A 260 -17.22 -12.37 -6.13
CA CYS A 260 -16.50 -11.36 -5.36
C CYS A 260 -17.35 -10.11 -5.07
N CYS A 261 -18.21 -9.70 -6.01
CA CYS A 261 -19.11 -8.56 -5.83
C CYS A 261 -20.34 -8.86 -4.97
N GLN A 262 -20.70 -10.13 -4.78
CA GLN A 262 -21.87 -10.56 -4.00
C GLN A 262 -21.54 -10.87 -2.53
N LEU A 263 -20.26 -10.88 -2.13
CA LEU A 263 -19.84 -11.12 -0.76
C LEU A 263 -20.49 -10.10 0.19
N LYS A 264 -21.28 -10.59 1.15
CA LYS A 264 -22.04 -9.74 2.07
C LYS A 264 -21.13 -9.18 3.17
N ALA A 265 -21.57 -8.07 3.76
CA ALA A 265 -20.93 -7.56 4.97
C ALA A 265 -20.95 -8.63 6.07
N GLY A 266 -19.77 -8.95 6.62
CA GLY A 266 -19.60 -9.98 7.65
C GLY A 266 -19.13 -11.34 7.12
N GLU A 267 -19.27 -11.61 5.82
CA GLU A 267 -18.70 -12.82 5.22
C GLU A 267 -17.18 -12.69 5.06
N SER A 268 -16.46 -13.81 5.20
CA SER A 268 -15.00 -13.82 5.15
C SER A 268 -14.50 -13.96 3.71
N TRP A 269 -13.55 -13.12 3.31
CA TRP A 269 -12.83 -13.24 2.04
C TRP A 269 -12.10 -14.58 1.88
N ALA A 270 -11.77 -15.25 2.99
CA ALA A 270 -11.17 -16.58 2.94
C ALA A 270 -12.11 -17.63 2.32
N SER A 271 -13.44 -17.46 2.46
CA SER A 271 -14.42 -18.40 1.91
C SER A 271 -14.52 -18.38 0.37
N ILE A 272 -14.14 -17.26 -0.25
CA ILE A 272 -14.17 -17.06 -1.70
C ILE A 272 -12.77 -16.80 -2.29
N GLU A 273 -11.73 -17.21 -1.54
CA GLU A 273 -10.33 -16.93 -1.86
C GLU A 273 -9.95 -17.35 -3.29
N THR A 274 -10.37 -18.54 -3.71
CA THR A 274 -10.07 -19.07 -5.06
C THR A 274 -10.64 -18.17 -6.16
N HIS A 275 -11.87 -17.66 -5.98
CA HIS A 275 -12.50 -16.75 -6.93
C HIS A 275 -11.79 -15.39 -6.94
N LEU A 276 -11.42 -14.88 -5.76
CA LEU A 276 -10.68 -13.63 -5.62
C LEU A 276 -9.34 -13.69 -6.36
N TYR A 277 -8.57 -14.76 -6.20
CA TYR A 277 -7.30 -14.89 -6.90
C TYR A 277 -7.45 -15.02 -8.41
N LYS A 278 -8.47 -15.73 -8.91
CA LYS A 278 -8.75 -15.77 -10.35
C LYS A 278 -8.99 -14.39 -10.94
N VAL A 279 -9.74 -13.53 -10.24
CA VAL A 279 -9.99 -12.13 -10.67
C VAL A 279 -8.71 -11.31 -10.63
N VAL A 280 -7.93 -11.42 -9.55
CA VAL A 280 -6.70 -10.62 -9.36
C VAL A 280 -5.59 -11.03 -10.32
N GLN A 281 -5.51 -12.31 -10.67
CA GLN A 281 -4.51 -12.85 -11.60
C GLN A 281 -4.91 -12.70 -13.06
N SER A 282 -6.18 -12.39 -13.39
CA SER A 282 -6.62 -12.28 -14.78
C SER A 282 -6.10 -11.03 -15.48
N CYS A 283 -6.03 -9.89 -14.78
CA CYS A 283 -5.53 -8.62 -15.31
C CYS A 283 -5.20 -7.62 -14.19
N GLU A 284 -4.53 -6.52 -14.54
CA GLU A 284 -4.13 -5.49 -13.57
C GLU A 284 -5.34 -4.62 -13.12
N THR A 285 -6.42 -4.53 -13.92
CA THR A 285 -7.71 -4.00 -13.45
C THR A 285 -8.26 -4.84 -12.28
N GLY A 286 -8.33 -6.17 -12.44
CA GLY A 286 -8.80 -7.07 -11.39
C GLY A 286 -7.97 -6.94 -10.12
N ARG A 287 -6.64 -6.87 -10.27
CA ARG A 287 -5.72 -6.57 -9.18
C ARG A 287 -6.01 -5.23 -8.51
N THR A 288 -6.18 -4.15 -9.28
CA THR A 288 -6.46 -2.81 -8.76
C THR A 288 -7.75 -2.79 -7.94
N LEU A 289 -8.80 -3.48 -8.40
CA LEU A 289 -10.09 -3.52 -7.73
C LEU A 289 -10.04 -4.23 -6.36
N PHE A 290 -9.23 -5.28 -6.23
CA PHE A 290 -9.20 -6.11 -5.01
C PHE A 290 -7.86 -6.18 -4.27
N LEU A 291 -6.92 -5.28 -4.58
CA LEU A 291 -5.59 -5.26 -3.93
C LEU A 291 -5.70 -5.19 -2.40
N ASN A 292 -6.64 -4.38 -1.90
CA ASN A 292 -6.87 -4.22 -0.47
C ASN A 292 -7.41 -5.50 0.19
N GLN A 293 -8.30 -6.22 -0.48
CA GLN A 293 -8.91 -7.46 -0.02
C GLN A 293 -7.88 -8.59 0.02
N VAL A 294 -7.07 -8.74 -1.04
CA VAL A 294 -5.95 -9.69 -1.07
C VAL A 294 -4.95 -9.37 0.04
N THR A 295 -4.61 -8.08 0.23
CA THR A 295 -3.70 -7.65 1.29
C THR A 295 -4.25 -7.98 2.68
N ARG A 296 -5.56 -7.79 2.91
CA ARG A 296 -6.23 -8.19 4.17
C ARG A 296 -6.21 -9.70 4.37
N LEU A 297 -6.47 -10.48 3.33
CA LEU A 297 -6.42 -11.95 3.39
C LEU A 297 -5.01 -12.45 3.72
N HIS A 298 -3.99 -11.92 3.03
CA HIS A 298 -2.59 -12.26 3.30
C HIS A 298 -2.20 -11.92 4.75
N ARG A 299 -2.65 -10.78 5.28
CA ARG A 299 -2.41 -10.39 6.68
C ARG A 299 -3.07 -11.36 7.66
N SER A 300 -4.31 -11.78 7.41
CA SER A 300 -5.01 -12.74 8.26
C SER A 300 -4.29 -14.09 8.26
N LYS A 301 -3.91 -14.59 7.08
CA LYS A 301 -3.11 -15.82 6.94
C LYS A 301 -1.77 -15.75 7.65
N ALA A 302 -1.06 -14.63 7.50
CA ALA A 302 0.22 -14.43 8.19
C ALA A 302 0.05 -14.42 9.70
N THR A 303 -1.00 -13.75 10.22
CA THR A 303 -1.32 -13.77 11.65
C THR A 303 -1.59 -15.20 12.14
N GLY A 304 -2.39 -15.98 11.41
CA GLY A 304 -2.67 -17.38 11.75
C GLY A 304 -1.43 -18.28 11.71
N ALA A 305 -0.53 -18.06 10.75
CA ALA A 305 0.75 -18.78 10.67
C ALA A 305 1.66 -18.45 11.85
N ILE A 306 1.71 -17.19 12.28
CA ILE A 306 2.47 -16.78 13.48
C ILE A 306 1.92 -17.49 14.71
N THR A 307 0.60 -17.42 14.94
CA THR A 307 -0.05 -18.08 16.07
C THR A 307 0.26 -19.58 16.10
N LEU A 308 0.09 -20.29 14.98
CA LEU A 308 0.39 -21.73 14.89
C LEU A 308 1.84 -22.06 15.25
N VAL A 309 2.80 -21.29 14.74
CA VAL A 309 4.22 -21.55 14.98
C VAL A 309 4.61 -21.23 16.43
N ILE A 310 4.06 -20.16 17.02
CA ILE A 310 4.29 -19.81 18.43
C ILE A 310 3.65 -20.82 19.37
N GLU A 311 2.44 -21.31 19.09
CA GLU A 311 1.78 -22.37 19.88
C GLU A 311 2.59 -23.68 19.87
N LYS A 312 3.11 -24.07 18.69
CA LYS A 312 4.01 -25.22 18.55
C LYS A 312 5.33 -25.05 19.32
N LEU A 313 5.80 -23.82 19.48
CA LEU A 313 6.98 -23.51 20.28
C LEU A 313 6.66 -23.54 21.78
N ALA A 314 5.47 -23.08 22.18
CA ALA A 314 5.00 -23.07 23.57
C ALA A 314 4.81 -24.47 24.18
N SER A 315 4.82 -25.53 23.37
CA SER A 315 4.67 -26.91 23.82
C SER A 315 6.00 -27.67 24.01
N ARG A 316 7.16 -27.01 23.93
CA ARG A 316 8.48 -27.66 24.02
C ARG A 316 9.53 -26.72 24.63
N ASP A 317 10.64 -27.29 25.09
CA ASP A 317 11.79 -26.50 25.54
C ASP A 317 12.38 -25.65 24.41
N VAL A 318 12.76 -24.42 24.75
CA VAL A 318 13.23 -23.41 23.80
C VAL A 318 14.75 -23.40 23.77
N THR A 319 15.32 -23.82 22.64
CA THR A 319 16.75 -23.80 22.32
C THR A 319 17.01 -22.95 21.06
N VAL A 320 18.28 -22.63 20.80
CA VAL A 320 18.67 -21.91 19.58
C VAL A 320 18.21 -22.67 18.32
N GLY A 321 18.31 -24.00 18.35
CA GLY A 321 17.86 -24.88 17.27
C GLY A 321 16.36 -24.80 17.03
N THR A 322 15.55 -24.82 18.09
CA THR A 322 14.08 -24.72 17.95
C THR A 322 13.63 -23.34 17.47
N LEU A 323 14.30 -22.26 17.88
CA LEU A 323 14.00 -20.90 17.38
C LEU A 323 14.34 -20.75 15.89
N SER A 324 15.47 -21.32 15.47
CA SER A 324 15.86 -21.35 14.05
C SER A 324 14.84 -22.14 13.21
N ALA A 325 14.44 -23.33 13.68
CA ALA A 325 13.43 -24.15 13.01
C ALA A 325 12.06 -23.43 12.93
N CYS A 326 11.63 -22.81 14.02
CA CYS A 326 10.41 -21.99 14.11
C CYS A 326 10.41 -20.87 13.06
N ARG A 327 11.53 -20.14 12.92
CA ARG A 327 11.67 -19.08 11.91
C ARG A 327 11.60 -19.63 10.48
N THR A 328 12.27 -20.75 10.21
CA THR A 328 12.25 -21.40 8.89
C THR A 328 10.84 -21.86 8.54
N GLU A 329 10.14 -22.53 9.47
CA GLU A 329 8.76 -22.98 9.29
C GLU A 329 7.81 -21.82 8.96
N PHE A 330 7.93 -20.70 9.68
CA PHE A 330 7.13 -19.50 9.40
C PHE A 330 7.40 -18.93 8.00
N VAL A 331 8.67 -18.80 7.60
CA VAL A 331 9.05 -18.27 6.28
C VAL A 331 8.57 -19.18 5.16
N ASP A 332 8.73 -20.50 5.33
CA ASP A 332 8.31 -21.48 4.33
C ASP A 332 6.79 -21.53 4.19
N ALA A 333 6.04 -21.43 5.30
CA ALA A 333 4.58 -21.33 5.28
C ALA A 333 4.10 -20.07 4.54
N LEU A 334 4.73 -18.91 4.75
CA LEU A 334 4.37 -17.70 4.00
C LEU A 334 4.74 -17.81 2.53
N ARG A 335 5.90 -18.38 2.21
CA ARG A 335 6.35 -18.58 0.83
C ARG A 335 5.42 -19.53 0.07
N SER A 336 4.95 -20.62 0.69
CA SER A 336 3.98 -21.53 0.06
C SER A 336 2.62 -20.87 -0.20
N MET A 337 2.30 -19.79 0.53
CA MET A 337 1.11 -18.96 0.30
C MET A 337 1.36 -17.79 -0.68
N GLY A 338 2.56 -17.65 -1.24
CA GLY A 338 2.92 -16.53 -2.12
C GLY A 338 3.01 -15.18 -1.39
N ILE A 339 3.24 -15.20 -0.07
CA ILE A 339 3.35 -14.03 0.78
C ILE A 339 4.83 -13.77 1.06
N ASP A 340 5.31 -12.58 0.72
CA ASP A 340 6.65 -12.14 1.11
C ASP A 340 6.64 -11.68 2.59
N PRO A 341 7.33 -12.39 3.51
CA PRO A 341 7.37 -12.02 4.92
C PRO A 341 8.01 -10.64 5.18
N HIS A 342 8.91 -10.20 4.30
CA HIS A 342 9.69 -8.97 4.46
C HIS A 342 9.06 -7.76 3.79
N LYS A 343 7.98 -7.95 3.02
CA LYS A 343 7.30 -6.86 2.33
C LYS A 343 6.74 -5.86 3.33
N ILE A 344 7.33 -4.67 3.32
CA ILE A 344 6.87 -3.53 4.12
C ILE A 344 5.53 -3.06 3.56
N VAL A 345 4.55 -2.89 4.44
CA VAL A 345 3.25 -2.30 4.10
C VAL A 345 3.21 -0.87 4.61
N THR A 346 2.79 0.06 3.75
CA THR A 346 2.77 1.50 4.06
C THR A 346 1.77 1.88 5.15
N ALA A 347 0.69 1.11 5.28
CA ALA A 347 -0.25 1.25 6.38
C ALA A 347 0.21 0.41 7.58
N TYR A 348 0.71 1.11 8.59
CA TYR A 348 1.05 0.58 9.91
C TYR A 348 -0.13 -0.22 10.50
N LYS A 349 0.17 -1.41 11.04
CA LYS A 349 -0.81 -2.24 11.75
C LYS A 349 -0.57 -2.08 13.24
N HIS A 350 -1.60 -1.67 13.95
CA HIS A 350 -1.69 -1.80 15.39
C HIS A 350 -2.04 -3.24 15.72
N LYS A 351 -1.20 -3.89 16.51
CA LYS A 351 -1.38 -5.29 16.90
C LYS A 351 -1.05 -5.44 18.36
N THR A 352 -1.97 -6.06 19.08
CA THR A 352 -1.76 -6.50 20.46
C THR A 352 -0.91 -7.76 20.45
N ILE A 353 0.21 -7.72 21.17
CA ILE A 353 1.13 -8.84 21.38
C ILE A 353 1.22 -9.10 22.88
N ARG A 354 1.29 -10.37 23.26
CA ARG A 354 1.32 -10.76 24.66
C ARG A 354 2.75 -10.77 25.21
N TYR A 355 2.98 -10.03 26.30
CA TYR A 355 4.21 -10.05 27.06
C TYR A 355 3.89 -10.25 28.54
N ARG A 356 4.34 -11.36 29.12
CA ARG A 356 4.05 -11.79 30.48
C ARG A 356 2.58 -11.67 30.88
N ASP A 357 1.71 -12.22 30.04
CA ASP A 357 0.23 -12.14 30.11
C ASP A 357 -0.37 -10.72 29.97
N MET A 358 0.46 -9.69 29.74
CA MET A 358 -0.03 -8.37 29.36
C MET A 358 -0.22 -8.25 27.86
N GLU A 359 -1.28 -7.54 27.48
CA GLU A 359 -1.56 -7.15 26.11
C GLU A 359 -0.91 -5.80 25.82
N LEU A 360 0.11 -5.80 24.96
CA LEU A 360 0.86 -4.61 24.57
C LEU A 360 0.59 -4.27 23.11
N GLU A 361 0.29 -3.01 22.81
CA GLU A 361 -0.01 -2.57 21.45
C GLU A 361 1.25 -2.12 20.70
N PHE A 362 1.54 -2.75 19.56
CA PHE A 362 2.68 -2.44 18.71
C PHE A 362 2.23 -1.91 17.35
N THR A 363 3.01 -0.97 16.83
CA THR A 363 2.95 -0.57 15.43
C THR A 363 3.93 -1.41 14.62
N LEU A 364 3.41 -2.19 13.68
CA LEU A 364 4.17 -3.16 12.89
C LEU A 364 4.00 -2.91 11.40
N ASN A 365 5.07 -3.14 10.62
CA ASN A 365 5.11 -2.79 9.20
C ASN A 365 5.25 -3.98 8.25
N SER A 366 5.43 -5.20 8.75
CA SER A 366 5.56 -6.42 7.95
C SER A 366 5.15 -7.66 8.74
N ALA A 367 4.88 -8.77 8.06
CA ALA A 367 4.59 -10.05 8.73
C ALA A 367 5.80 -10.58 9.51
N MET A 368 7.02 -10.35 9.00
CA MET A 368 8.26 -10.70 9.71
C MET A 368 8.46 -9.85 10.97
N ASP A 369 8.11 -8.56 10.95
CA ASP A 369 8.16 -7.70 12.14
C ASP A 369 7.13 -8.16 13.21
N GLU A 370 5.91 -8.53 12.79
CA GLU A 370 4.92 -9.15 13.67
C GLU A 370 5.43 -10.45 14.28
N PHE A 371 5.93 -11.37 13.45
CA PHE A 371 6.50 -12.63 13.90
C PHE A 371 7.65 -12.44 14.90
N ARG A 372 8.62 -11.56 14.60
CA ARG A 372 9.76 -11.31 15.48
C ARG A 372 9.33 -10.72 16.82
N THR A 373 8.33 -9.83 16.80
CA THR A 373 7.83 -9.19 18.02
C THR A 373 7.05 -10.17 18.88
N GLU A 374 6.19 -11.01 18.28
CA GLU A 374 5.48 -12.10 18.98
C GLU A 374 6.47 -13.13 19.55
N LEU A 375 7.47 -13.52 18.76
CA LEU A 375 8.50 -14.45 19.19
C LEU A 375 9.31 -13.89 20.36
N ALA A 376 9.74 -12.63 20.29
CA ALA A 376 10.47 -11.96 21.38
C ALA A 376 9.58 -11.75 22.62
N GLY A 377 8.31 -11.40 22.43
CA GLY A 377 7.33 -11.33 23.51
C GLY A 377 7.25 -12.66 24.25
N PHE A 378 7.11 -13.77 23.53
CA PHE A 378 7.08 -15.12 24.08
C PHE A 378 8.40 -15.50 24.78
N THR A 379 9.55 -15.41 24.09
CA THR A 379 10.83 -15.89 24.63
C THR A 379 11.32 -15.06 25.81
N GLN A 380 11.18 -13.72 25.77
CA GLN A 380 11.56 -12.87 26.90
C GLN A 380 10.63 -13.10 28.09
N SER A 381 9.32 -13.28 27.88
CA SER A 381 8.39 -13.60 28.96
C SER A 381 8.80 -14.88 29.67
N LEU A 382 8.98 -15.95 28.90
CA LEU A 382 9.38 -17.26 29.40
C LEU A 382 10.70 -17.19 30.16
N ALA A 383 11.67 -16.45 29.65
CA ALA A 383 12.98 -16.32 30.26
C ALA A 383 12.97 -15.56 31.59
N VAL A 384 12.15 -14.51 31.72
CA VAL A 384 11.99 -13.80 33.00
C VAL A 384 11.30 -14.70 34.01
N ASP A 385 10.21 -15.37 33.63
CA ASP A 385 9.50 -16.25 34.56
C ASP A 385 10.36 -17.46 34.99
N SER A 386 11.21 -17.97 34.08
CA SER A 386 12.17 -19.05 34.35
C SER A 386 13.43 -18.57 35.09
N GLN A 387 13.52 -17.29 35.43
CA GLN A 387 14.70 -16.67 36.09
C GLN A 387 16.01 -16.78 35.29
N VAL A 388 15.93 -17.03 33.98
CA VAL A 388 17.08 -17.02 33.05
C VAL A 388 17.45 -15.58 32.66
N LEU A 389 16.45 -14.69 32.66
CA LEU A 389 16.57 -13.27 32.36
C LEU A 389 16.14 -12.44 33.57
N SER A 390 16.94 -11.46 33.96
CA SER A 390 16.57 -10.56 35.05
C SER A 390 15.45 -9.58 34.62
N PRO A 391 14.50 -9.27 35.51
CA PRO A 391 13.52 -8.21 35.27
C PRO A 391 14.20 -6.85 35.11
N VAL A 392 13.58 -5.93 34.37
CA VAL A 392 14.07 -4.55 34.22
C VAL A 392 13.41 -3.62 35.24
N GLY A 393 14.18 -3.04 36.15
CA GLY A 393 13.65 -2.17 37.20
C GLY A 393 12.53 -2.85 38.00
N PRO A 394 11.39 -2.19 38.23
CA PRO A 394 10.26 -2.77 38.96
C PRO A 394 9.34 -3.63 38.08
N GLU A 395 9.84 -4.21 36.98
CA GLU A 395 9.02 -5.00 36.04
C GLU A 395 8.17 -6.08 36.74
N ASP A 396 8.74 -6.85 37.66
CA ASP A 396 8.00 -7.89 38.40
C ASP A 396 6.90 -7.34 39.29
N GLU A 397 7.04 -6.10 39.78
CA GLU A 397 6.06 -5.44 40.63
C GLU A 397 4.94 -4.76 39.82
N LEU A 398 5.18 -4.52 38.53
CA LEU A 398 4.23 -3.96 37.58
C LEU A 398 3.36 -5.04 36.93
N ILE A 399 3.73 -6.31 37.08
CA ILE A 399 3.04 -7.45 36.47
C ILE A 399 2.50 -8.33 37.60
N CYS A 400 1.36 -8.98 37.39
CA CYS A 400 0.83 -9.91 38.39
C CYS A 400 1.77 -11.11 38.56
N VAL A 401 1.80 -11.71 39.74
CA VAL A 401 2.52 -12.97 39.98
C VAL A 401 2.01 -14.04 39.01
N ARG A 402 2.94 -14.70 38.31
CA ARG A 402 2.64 -15.73 37.30
C ARG A 402 3.07 -17.11 37.79
N PRO A 403 2.38 -18.19 37.37
CA PRO A 403 2.81 -19.54 37.67
C PRO A 403 4.17 -19.80 37.02
N ALA A 404 4.98 -20.66 37.67
CA ALA A 404 6.24 -21.11 37.10
C ALA A 404 5.98 -21.80 35.74
N PRO A 405 6.78 -21.51 34.70
CA PRO A 405 6.58 -22.10 33.39
C PRO A 405 6.88 -23.60 33.42
N THR A 406 6.15 -24.37 32.62
CA THR A 406 6.33 -25.83 32.47
C THR A 406 7.42 -26.21 31.48
N ILE A 407 7.86 -25.26 30.66
CA ILE A 407 8.92 -25.41 29.66
C ILE A 407 10.11 -24.54 30.05
N THR A 408 11.29 -24.90 29.57
CA THR A 408 12.54 -24.18 29.83
C THR A 408 13.02 -23.40 28.61
N ILE A 409 13.93 -22.45 28.82
CA ILE A 409 14.60 -21.70 27.75
C ILE A 409 16.10 -21.62 27.99
N GLU A 410 16.87 -21.91 26.94
CA GLU A 410 18.33 -21.81 26.94
C GLU A 410 18.78 -20.35 26.95
N ALA A 411 19.76 -20.01 27.80
CA ALA A 411 20.27 -18.65 27.95
C ALA A 411 20.77 -18.04 26.61
N ALA A 412 21.37 -18.86 25.74
CA ALA A 412 21.85 -18.42 24.43
C ALA A 412 20.73 -17.87 23.52
N CYS A 413 19.47 -18.24 23.75
CA CYS A 413 18.32 -17.74 23.00
C CYS A 413 18.01 -16.26 23.24
N ILE A 414 18.51 -15.70 24.35
CA ILE A 414 18.13 -14.38 24.86
C ILE A 414 19.36 -13.51 25.19
N ASP A 415 20.54 -13.85 24.68
CA ASP A 415 21.79 -13.16 25.01
C ASP A 415 21.76 -11.66 24.68
N GLU A 416 21.14 -11.30 23.55
CA GLU A 416 20.90 -9.90 23.16
C GLU A 416 20.08 -9.15 24.21
N SER A 417 18.91 -9.69 24.57
CA SER A 417 18.03 -9.14 25.60
C SER A 417 18.71 -9.09 26.96
N LYS A 418 19.50 -10.10 27.33
CA LYS A 418 20.26 -10.12 28.58
C LYS A 418 21.24 -8.95 28.67
N ARG A 419 21.99 -8.67 27.61
CA ARG A 419 22.90 -7.50 27.56
C ARG A 419 22.13 -6.19 27.69
N ALA A 420 21.07 -6.00 26.89
CA ALA A 420 20.28 -4.78 26.91
C ALA A 420 19.66 -4.50 28.29
N ARG A 421 19.09 -5.54 28.93
CA ARG A 421 18.50 -5.45 30.27
C ARG A 421 19.52 -5.17 31.37
N ASN A 422 20.69 -5.80 31.32
CA ASN A 422 21.77 -5.52 32.27
C ASN A 422 22.22 -4.05 32.17
N THR A 423 22.39 -3.54 30.94
CA THR A 423 22.70 -2.13 30.71
C THR A 423 21.59 -1.22 31.23
N ALA A 424 20.32 -1.55 30.97
CA ALA A 424 19.19 -0.77 31.47
C ALA A 424 19.15 -0.73 32.99
N ASN A 425 19.28 -1.87 33.66
CA ASN A 425 19.31 -1.95 35.12
C ASN A 425 20.48 -1.17 35.72
N ASN A 426 21.64 -1.13 35.07
CA ASN A 426 22.76 -0.31 35.51
C ASN A 426 22.46 1.19 35.42
N LEU A 427 21.84 1.64 34.32
CA LEU A 427 21.44 3.04 34.14
C LEU A 427 20.33 3.45 35.12
N LEU A 428 19.47 2.50 35.50
CA LEU A 428 18.39 2.75 36.47
C LEU A 428 18.86 2.80 37.93
N ARG A 429 20.10 2.43 38.28
CA ARG A 429 20.57 2.40 39.69
C ARG A 429 20.50 3.76 40.41
N GLY A 430 20.50 4.86 39.67
CA GLY A 430 20.36 6.22 40.22
C GLY A 430 18.96 6.83 40.05
N VAL A 431 18.01 6.07 39.51
CA VAL A 431 16.66 6.55 39.20
C VAL A 431 15.70 6.03 40.26
N GLU A 432 14.81 6.90 40.72
CA GLU A 432 13.77 6.49 41.66
C GLU A 432 12.82 5.48 40.99
N HIS A 433 12.91 4.21 41.39
CA HIS A 433 12.10 3.11 40.82
C HIS A 433 10.59 3.19 41.12
N SER A 434 10.12 4.29 41.72
CA SER A 434 8.71 4.62 41.93
C SER A 434 8.11 5.44 40.78
N SER A 435 8.95 6.05 39.92
CA SER A 435 8.50 6.95 38.86
C SER A 435 8.59 6.30 37.48
N GLY A 436 7.45 5.80 36.98
CA GLY A 436 7.34 5.28 35.61
C GLY A 436 7.80 6.24 34.51
N PRO A 437 7.42 7.54 34.55
CA PRO A 437 7.90 8.53 33.59
C PRO A 437 9.43 8.71 33.60
N ALA A 438 10.08 8.68 34.77
CA ALA A 438 11.53 8.81 34.88
C ALA A 438 12.25 7.61 34.25
N ILE A 439 11.75 6.39 34.48
CA ILE A 439 12.28 5.17 33.86
C ILE A 439 12.14 5.25 32.34
N LEU A 440 10.96 5.64 31.84
CA LEU A 440 10.72 5.75 30.41
C LEU A 440 11.62 6.82 29.75
N GLN A 441 11.88 7.93 30.44
CA GLN A 441 12.81 8.96 29.98
C GLN A 441 14.22 8.39 29.76
N VAL A 442 14.76 7.62 30.71
CA VAL A 442 16.06 6.93 30.53
C VAL A 442 16.03 6.00 29.31
N PHE A 443 14.94 5.26 29.11
CA PHE A 443 14.81 4.39 27.94
C PHE A 443 14.80 5.15 26.62
N MET A 444 14.20 6.34 26.58
CA MET A 444 14.16 7.20 25.40
C MET A 444 15.52 7.86 25.13
N GLU A 445 16.18 8.39 26.16
CA GLU A 445 17.51 9.03 26.07
C GLU A 445 18.58 8.05 25.55
N HIS A 446 18.48 6.78 25.93
CA HIS A 446 19.43 5.73 25.52
C HIS A 446 18.86 4.76 24.47
N ALA A 447 17.77 5.12 23.78
CA ALA A 447 17.05 4.23 22.85
C ALA A 447 17.92 3.67 21.72
N THR A 448 18.93 4.42 21.25
CA THR A 448 19.86 3.96 20.20
C THR A 448 20.79 2.87 20.72
N ILE A 449 21.29 3.01 21.97
CA ILE A 449 22.16 2.01 22.60
C ILE A 449 21.37 0.71 22.77
N PHE A 450 20.17 0.79 23.35
CA PHE A 450 19.36 -0.39 23.58
C PHE A 450 18.98 -1.12 22.29
N ARG A 451 18.59 -0.39 21.24
CA ARG A 451 18.31 -1.00 19.93
C ARG A 451 19.54 -1.65 19.29
N GLY A 452 20.74 -1.13 19.55
CA GLY A 452 21.99 -1.75 19.11
C GLY A 452 22.35 -3.03 19.88
N LEU A 453 21.87 -3.18 21.12
CA LEU A 453 22.09 -4.37 21.95
C LEU A 453 21.02 -5.45 21.73
N ASP A 454 19.76 -5.03 21.60
CA ASP A 454 18.59 -5.88 21.36
C ASP A 454 17.63 -5.17 20.38
N ASN A 455 17.50 -5.75 19.18
CA ASN A 455 16.61 -5.22 18.14
C ASN A 455 15.13 -5.21 18.57
N MET A 456 14.76 -6.02 19.57
CA MET A 456 13.41 -6.14 20.14
C MET A 456 13.25 -5.38 21.46
N TRP A 457 14.19 -4.50 21.80
CA TRP A 457 14.08 -3.63 22.98
C TRP A 457 12.78 -2.83 23.06
N LYS A 458 12.12 -2.58 21.92
CA LYS A 458 10.83 -1.88 21.82
C LYS A 458 9.74 -2.41 22.76
N ILE A 459 9.81 -3.67 23.20
CA ILE A 459 8.88 -4.25 24.18
C ILE A 459 8.96 -3.50 25.53
N MET A 460 10.15 -3.13 26.00
CA MET A 460 10.32 -2.53 27.33
C MET A 460 9.74 -1.11 27.43
N PRO A 461 10.04 -0.15 26.53
CA PRO A 461 9.38 1.16 26.57
C PRO A 461 7.86 1.06 26.47
N ILE A 462 7.33 0.13 25.66
CA ILE A 462 5.88 -0.05 25.48
C ILE A 462 5.24 -0.63 26.77
N LEU A 463 5.89 -1.60 27.41
CA LEU A 463 5.48 -2.11 28.72
C LEU A 463 5.34 -0.98 29.74
N PHE A 464 6.38 -0.17 29.91
CA PHE A 464 6.37 0.92 30.88
C PHE A 464 5.39 2.04 30.50
N GLN A 465 5.28 2.37 29.21
CA GLN A 465 4.27 3.31 28.70
C GLN A 465 2.85 2.83 29.00
N SER A 466 2.57 1.53 28.92
CA SER A 466 1.25 0.96 29.25
C SER A 466 0.90 1.01 30.75
N CYS A 467 1.87 1.38 31.60
CA CYS A 467 1.68 1.47 33.05
C CYS A 467 1.53 2.91 33.55
N ILE A 468 1.62 3.92 32.69
CA ILE A 468 1.56 5.34 33.06
C ILE A 468 0.32 6.01 32.47
N GLY A 469 -0.15 7.08 33.09
CA GLY A 469 -1.23 7.92 32.57
C GLY A 469 -2.57 7.18 32.37
N ASP A 470 -3.27 7.51 31.28
CA ASP A 470 -4.61 6.99 31.00
C ASP A 470 -4.60 5.49 30.66
N GLU A 471 -3.52 5.00 30.04
CA GLU A 471 -3.31 3.58 29.75
C GLU A 471 -3.11 2.80 31.06
N GLY A 472 -2.26 3.30 31.95
CA GLY A 472 -2.07 2.74 33.29
C GLY A 472 -3.37 2.73 34.09
N ASP A 473 -4.14 3.81 34.06
CA ASP A 473 -5.45 3.90 34.71
C ASP A 473 -6.46 2.88 34.17
N THR A 474 -6.50 2.72 32.84
CA THR A 474 -7.35 1.74 32.18
C THR A 474 -6.98 0.32 32.61
N ARG A 475 -5.68 0.04 32.70
CA ARG A 475 -5.16 -1.24 33.19
C ARG A 475 -5.50 -1.47 34.66
N LEU A 476 -5.28 -0.48 35.53
CA LEU A 476 -5.62 -0.56 36.95
C LEU A 476 -7.12 -0.83 37.15
N LYS A 477 -7.98 -0.14 36.39
CA LYS A 477 -9.43 -0.39 36.40
C LYS A 477 -9.78 -1.81 35.95
N SER A 478 -9.10 -2.33 34.93
CA SER A 478 -9.28 -3.71 34.47
C SER A 478 -8.90 -4.72 35.56
N MET A 479 -7.77 -4.51 36.23
CA MET A 479 -7.33 -5.35 37.36
C MET A 479 -8.30 -5.30 38.53
N VAL A 480 -8.79 -4.11 38.89
CA VAL A 480 -9.81 -3.94 39.93
C VAL A 480 -11.10 -4.68 39.55
N ARG A 481 -11.58 -4.54 38.31
CA ARG A 481 -12.78 -5.25 37.84
C ARG A 481 -12.63 -6.78 37.91
N ALA A 482 -11.48 -7.32 37.51
CA ALA A 482 -11.18 -8.75 37.59
C ALA A 482 -11.01 -9.27 39.05
N ALA A 483 -10.84 -8.36 40.00
CA ALA A 483 -10.78 -8.66 41.43
C ALA A 483 -12.15 -8.59 42.13
N LEU A 484 -13.21 -8.13 41.46
CA LEU A 484 -14.56 -8.02 42.02
C LEU A 484 -15.39 -9.28 41.77
N PRO A 485 -16.30 -9.67 42.69
CA PRO A 485 -17.22 -10.79 42.46
C PRO A 485 -18.17 -10.47 41.32
N THR A 486 -18.30 -11.38 40.35
CA THR A 486 -19.28 -11.26 39.27
C THR A 486 -20.04 -12.57 39.12
N ALA A 487 -21.19 -12.55 38.42
CA ALA A 487 -21.95 -13.77 38.15
C ALA A 487 -21.14 -14.80 37.34
N GLU A 488 -20.24 -14.33 36.49
CA GLU A 488 -19.36 -15.16 35.65
C GLU A 488 -18.08 -15.61 36.38
N GLN A 489 -17.65 -14.86 37.40
CA GLN A 489 -16.46 -15.15 38.20
C GLN A 489 -16.83 -15.17 39.70
N PRO A 490 -17.36 -16.30 40.20
CA PRO A 490 -17.76 -16.42 41.59
C PRO A 490 -16.50 -16.54 42.46
N ILE A 491 -16.00 -15.40 42.93
CA ILE A 491 -15.01 -15.30 44.00
C ILE A 491 -15.69 -14.83 45.28
N THR A 492 -15.19 -15.30 46.42
CA THR A 492 -15.72 -14.88 47.72
C THR A 492 -15.37 -13.41 47.99
N VAL A 493 -16.14 -12.76 48.86
CA VAL A 493 -15.85 -11.38 49.30
C VAL A 493 -14.46 -11.30 49.93
N ALA A 494 -14.06 -12.32 50.70
CA ALA A 494 -12.73 -12.38 51.32
C ALA A 494 -11.60 -12.42 50.28
N GLU A 495 -11.71 -13.27 49.25
CA GLU A 495 -10.73 -13.34 48.15
C GLU A 495 -10.69 -12.04 47.35
N SER A 496 -11.84 -11.42 47.12
CA SER A 496 -11.93 -10.12 46.44
C SER A 496 -11.19 -9.04 47.22
N LEU A 497 -11.42 -8.93 48.52
CA LEU A 497 -10.72 -7.99 49.39
C LEU A 497 -9.20 -8.24 49.38
N GLN A 498 -8.78 -9.50 49.47
CA GLN A 498 -7.36 -9.86 49.39
C GLN A 498 -6.72 -9.44 48.06
N LYS A 499 -7.41 -9.65 46.94
CA LYS A 499 -6.93 -9.23 45.61
C LYS A 499 -6.86 -7.70 45.50
N LEU A 500 -7.86 -6.97 45.99
CA LEU A 500 -7.87 -5.51 45.97
C LEU A 500 -6.78 -4.92 46.87
N GLU A 501 -6.52 -5.51 48.03
CA GLU A 501 -5.42 -5.13 48.91
C GLU A 501 -4.05 -5.39 48.26
N ALA A 502 -3.91 -6.49 47.52
CA ALA A 502 -2.70 -6.76 46.75
C ALA A 502 -2.51 -5.71 45.63
N ILE A 503 -3.58 -5.34 44.93
CA ILE A 503 -3.55 -4.29 43.89
C ILE A 503 -3.17 -2.94 44.49
N SER A 504 -3.74 -2.56 45.64
CA SER A 504 -3.50 -1.24 46.26
C SER A 504 -2.05 -1.07 46.74
N LYS A 505 -1.40 -2.17 47.14
CA LYS A 505 0.02 -2.21 47.50
C LYS A 505 0.95 -2.31 46.29
N GLY A 506 0.43 -2.59 45.09
CA GLY A 506 1.22 -2.80 43.88
C GLY A 506 1.83 -1.50 43.31
N LYS A 507 2.98 -1.62 42.64
CA LYS A 507 3.69 -0.49 42.00
C LYS A 507 2.87 0.19 40.90
N LEU A 508 1.94 -0.53 40.27
CA LEU A 508 1.09 0.05 39.23
C LEU A 508 0.30 1.27 39.74
N VAL A 509 -0.19 1.23 40.99
CA VAL A 509 -0.90 2.37 41.60
C VAL A 509 0.01 3.59 41.74
N GLN A 510 1.30 3.38 42.05
CA GLN A 510 2.29 4.45 42.12
C GLN A 510 2.58 5.04 40.73
N PHE A 511 2.61 4.19 39.69
CA PHE A 511 2.92 4.58 38.31
C PHE A 511 1.79 5.34 37.61
N CYS A 512 0.53 4.99 37.87
CA CYS A 512 -0.62 5.70 37.32
C CYS A 512 -0.74 7.15 37.87
N GLY A 513 -0.08 7.45 38.99
CA GLY A 513 -0.09 8.74 39.65
C GLY A 513 -1.34 8.96 40.54
N ALA A 514 -1.21 9.78 41.58
CA ALA A 514 -2.22 9.98 42.62
C ALA A 514 -3.49 10.75 42.18
N ARG A 515 -3.83 10.78 40.89
CA ARG A 515 -5.05 11.48 40.41
C ARG A 515 -6.35 10.86 40.94
N HIS A 516 -6.34 9.60 41.40
CA HIS A 516 -7.55 8.86 41.81
C HIS A 516 -7.70 8.59 43.31
N LEU A 517 -6.70 8.88 44.16
CA LEU A 517 -6.88 8.76 45.62
C LEU A 517 -7.67 9.93 46.23
N CYS A 518 -8.13 10.88 45.41
CA CYS A 518 -9.00 11.99 45.82
C CYS A 518 -10.48 11.75 45.44
N VAL A 519 -10.93 10.49 45.33
CA VAL A 519 -12.37 10.17 45.26
C VAL A 519 -12.88 9.96 46.67
N ARG A 520 -13.32 11.08 47.28
CA ARG A 520 -14.25 11.21 48.42
C ARG A 520 -14.15 10.12 49.50
N GLN A 521 -13.33 10.40 50.53
CA GLN A 521 -13.72 10.03 51.89
C GLN A 521 -14.95 10.83 52.32
#